data_AF-A0A7S4V5F6-F1
#
_entry.id   AF-A0A7S4V5F6-F1
#
_cell.length_a   1.000
_cell.length_b   1.000
_cell.length_c   1.000
_cell.angle_alpha   90.00
_cell.angle_beta   90.00
_cell.angle_gamma   90.00
#
_symmetry.space_group_name_H-M   'P 1'
#
loop_
_entity.id
_entity.type
_entity.pdbx_description
1 polymer ?
#
loop_
_entity_poly.entity_id
_entity_poly.type
_entity_poly.pdbx_seq_one_letter_code
_entity_poly.pdbx_strand_id
1 'polypeptide(L)'
;SDRIQQLNSIGFIWDSLEHVWNEHFKQLCAFNAKNGHCDVSRNDERNEFLGEWVNTQRASYKRKTLRSDRIQQLNSIGFILGPLEHAWNEHFKQLCAFK
;
A
#
# COMPACT_ATOMS: atom_id res chain seq x y z
N SER A 1 -22.58 -13.38 18.32
CA SER A 1 -22.88 -14.22 17.14
C SER A 1 -21.72 -15.15 16.85
N ASP A 2 -21.83 -16.41 17.26
CA ASP A 2 -20.81 -17.46 17.08
C ASP A 2 -20.43 -17.73 15.61
N ARG A 3 -21.35 -17.49 14.67
CA ARG A 3 -21.14 -17.71 13.23
C ARG A 3 -20.00 -16.86 12.63
N ILE A 4 -19.83 -15.62 13.11
CA ILE A 4 -18.77 -14.72 12.63
C ILE A 4 -17.41 -15.21 13.14
N GLN A 5 -17.32 -15.70 14.38
CA GLN A 5 -16.09 -16.24 14.93
C GLN A 5 -15.64 -17.53 14.24
N GLN A 6 -16.57 -18.42 13.87
CA GLN A 6 -16.25 -19.63 13.10
C GLN A 6 -15.70 -19.31 11.72
N LEU A 7 -16.33 -18.38 11.00
CA LEU A 7 -15.87 -17.90 9.69
C LEU A 7 -14.48 -17.23 9.81
N ASN A 8 -14.25 -16.44 10.86
CA ASN A 8 -12.92 -15.88 11.12
C ASN A 8 -11.86 -16.97 11.40
N SER A 9 -12.22 -18.07 12.07
CA SER A 9 -11.26 -19.14 12.40
C SER A 9 -10.78 -19.95 11.19
N ILE A 10 -11.56 -19.98 10.11
CA ILE A 10 -11.19 -20.63 8.85
C ILE A 10 -10.53 -19.65 7.86
N GLY A 11 -10.24 -18.42 8.30
CA GLY A 11 -9.67 -17.38 7.45
C GLY A 11 -10.64 -16.87 6.38
N PHE A 12 -11.95 -16.90 6.65
CA PHE A 12 -12.95 -16.40 5.70
C PHE A 12 -12.73 -14.91 5.42
N ILE A 13 -12.46 -14.61 4.17
CA ILE A 13 -12.16 -13.25 3.72
C ILE A 13 -13.49 -12.54 3.46
N TRP A 14 -13.84 -11.61 4.36
CA TRP A 14 -15.06 -10.81 4.25
C TRP A 14 -15.00 -9.76 3.15
N ASP A 15 -13.79 -9.30 2.81
CA ASP A 15 -13.54 -8.33 1.73
C ASP A 15 -12.32 -8.81 0.93
N SER A 16 -12.60 -9.49 -0.19
CA SER A 16 -11.58 -10.09 -1.05
C SER A 16 -10.63 -9.05 -1.64
N LEU A 17 -11.14 -7.84 -1.91
CA LEU A 17 -10.34 -6.73 -2.43
C LEU A 17 -9.39 -6.19 -1.37
N GLU A 18 -9.83 -6.13 -0.12
CA GLU A 18 -9.00 -5.67 0.99
C GLU A 18 -7.94 -6.72 1.36
N HIS A 19 -8.26 -8.00 1.27
CA HIS A 19 -7.26 -9.06 1.46
C HIS A 19 -6.17 -9.02 0.39
N VAL A 20 -6.55 -8.94 -0.89
CA VAL A 20 -5.60 -8.81 -2.01
C VAL A 20 -4.73 -7.57 -1.84
N TRP A 21 -5.33 -6.44 -1.45
CA TRP A 21 -4.59 -5.23 -1.13
C TRP A 21 -3.54 -5.46 -0.03
N ASN A 22 -3.94 -6.05 1.09
CA ASN A 22 -3.06 -6.29 2.24
C ASN A 22 -1.90 -7.23 1.89
N GLU A 23 -2.15 -8.27 1.09
CA GLU A 23 -1.08 -9.18 0.64
C GLU A 23 -0.05 -8.48 -0.25
N HIS A 24 -0.49 -7.69 -1.24
CA HIS A 24 0.44 -6.91 -2.06
C HIS A 24 1.16 -5.83 -1.28
N PHE A 25 0.49 -5.18 -0.33
CA PHE A 25 1.13 -4.19 0.54
C PHE A 25 2.22 -4.84 1.40
N LYS A 26 1.96 -6.02 1.99
CA LYS A 26 3.00 -6.79 2.71
C LYS A 26 4.18 -7.15 1.83
N GLN A 27 3.95 -7.55 0.58
CA GLN A 27 5.02 -7.84 -0.38
C GLN A 27 5.86 -6.59 -0.66
N LEU A 28 5.22 -5.42 -0.81
CA LEU A 28 5.93 -4.15 -0.96
C LEU A 28 6.75 -3.79 0.29
N CYS A 29 6.20 -3.99 1.48
CA CYS A 29 6.94 -3.80 2.73
C CYS A 29 8.18 -4.70 2.81
N ALA A 30 8.04 -5.97 2.46
CA ALA A 30 9.16 -6.91 2.42
C ALA A 30 10.21 -6.52 1.37
N PHE A 31 9.77 -6.05 0.19
CA PHE A 31 10.66 -5.54 -0.84
C PHE A 31 11.44 -4.30 -0.35
N ASN A 32 10.76 -3.37 0.31
CA ASN A 32 11.38 -2.18 0.88
C ASN A 32 12.39 -2.52 1.97
N ALA A 33 12.04 -3.45 2.88
CA ALA A 33 12.94 -3.91 3.93
C ALA A 33 14.21 -4.58 3.36
N LYS A 34 14.10 -5.26 2.22
CA LYS A 34 15.22 -5.94 1.58
C LYS A 34 16.11 -5.02 0.74
N ASN A 35 15.52 -4.09 -0.02
CA ASN A 35 16.23 -3.28 -1.00
C ASN A 35 16.48 -1.83 -0.52
N GLY A 36 15.81 -1.37 0.54
CA GLY A 36 15.89 0.00 1.03
C GLY A 36 15.13 1.02 0.19
N HIS A 37 14.43 0.58 -0.86
CA HIS A 37 13.55 1.40 -1.68
C HIS A 37 12.32 0.61 -2.09
N CYS A 38 11.25 1.32 -2.46
CA CYS A 38 10.02 0.73 -2.98
C CYS A 38 9.88 0.87 -4.50
N ASP A 39 10.95 1.24 -5.22
CA ASP A 39 10.91 1.37 -6.67
C ASP A 39 11.03 0.00 -7.35
N VAL A 40 9.88 -0.65 -7.55
CA VAL A 40 9.78 -1.92 -8.25
C VAL A 40 9.56 -1.64 -9.73
N SER A 41 10.55 -1.95 -10.55
CA SER A 41 10.43 -1.84 -12.00
C SER A 41 9.41 -2.87 -12.52
N ARG A 42 8.62 -2.48 -13.52
CA ARG A 42 7.67 -3.39 -14.19
C ARG A 42 8.36 -4.61 -14.80
N ASN A 43 9.62 -4.45 -15.22
CA ASN A 43 10.38 -5.48 -15.92
C ASN A 43 11.24 -6.33 -14.97
N ASP A 44 11.00 -6.25 -13.65
CA ASP A 44 11.67 -7.15 -12.72
C ASP A 44 11.02 -8.53 -12.80
N GLU A 45 11.67 -9.45 -13.52
CA GLU A 45 11.19 -10.83 -13.72
C GLU A 45 10.93 -11.58 -12.40
N ARG A 46 11.54 -11.16 -11.30
CA ARG A 46 11.33 -11.78 -9.97
C ARG A 46 10.14 -11.17 -9.22
N ASN A 47 9.68 -9.99 -9.62
CA ASN A 47 8.66 -9.20 -8.93
C ASN A 47 7.62 -8.62 -9.90
N GLU A 48 7.39 -9.24 -11.06
CA GLU A 48 6.55 -8.73 -12.14
C GLU A 48 5.15 -8.31 -11.65
N PHE A 49 4.53 -9.17 -10.82
CA PHE A 49 3.22 -8.89 -10.20
C PHE A 49 3.23 -7.67 -9.28
N LEU A 50 4.30 -7.48 -8.49
CA LEU A 50 4.43 -6.34 -7.60
C LEU A 50 4.68 -5.05 -8.40
N GLY A 51 5.46 -5.12 -9.48
CA GLY A 51 5.70 -4.01 -10.40
C GLY A 51 4.43 -3.56 -11.12
N GLU A 52 3.57 -4.49 -11.56
CA GLU A 52 2.27 -4.18 -12.13
C GLU A 52 1.33 -3.55 -11.10
N TRP A 53 1.29 -4.10 -9.88
CA TRP A 53 0.48 -3.58 -8.79
C TRP A 53 0.88 -2.15 -8.41
N VAL A 54 2.18 -1.89 -8.29
CA VAL A 54 2.74 -0.54 -8.05
C VAL A 54 2.30 0.44 -9.14
N ASN A 55 2.42 0.06 -10.41
CA ASN A 55 1.97 0.90 -11.52
C ASN A 55 0.46 1.17 -11.49
N THR A 56 -0.33 0.17 -11.10
CA THR A 56 -1.78 0.31 -10.92
C THR A 56 -2.11 1.33 -9.83
N GLN A 57 -1.32 1.37 -8.74
CA GLN A 57 -1.50 2.37 -7.68
C GLN A 57 -1.11 3.77 -8.15
N ARG A 58 0.02 3.93 -8.85
CA ARG A 58 0.43 5.21 -9.47
C ARG A 58 -0.64 5.71 -10.46
N ALA A 59 -1.20 4.83 -11.29
CA ALA A 59 -2.27 5.18 -12.23
C ALA A 59 -3.58 5.57 -11.53
N SER A 60 -3.99 4.81 -10.52
CA SER A 60 -5.20 5.11 -9.72
C SER A 60 -5.06 6.40 -8.92
N TYR A 61 -3.86 6.68 -8.42
CA TYR A 61 -3.52 7.94 -7.77
C TYR A 61 -3.63 9.12 -8.75
N LYS A 62 -3.04 9.01 -9.95
CA LYS A 62 -3.15 10.04 -11.00
C LYS A 62 -4.59 10.30 -11.42
N ARG A 63 -5.43 9.27 -11.43
CA ARG A 63 -6.87 9.37 -11.71
C ARG A 63 -7.71 9.88 -10.52
N LYS A 64 -7.09 10.10 -9.35
CA LYS A 64 -7.77 10.46 -8.09
C LYS A 64 -8.83 9.44 -7.64
N THR A 65 -8.65 8.17 -8.02
CA THR A 65 -9.56 7.06 -7.64
C THR A 65 -8.96 6.19 -6.54
N LEU A 66 -7.72 6.42 -6.13
CA LEU A 66 -7.09 5.70 -5.03
C LEU A 66 -7.65 6.23 -3.70
N ARG A 67 -8.08 5.32 -2.83
CA ARG A 67 -8.61 5.67 -1.51
C ARG A 67 -7.53 6.32 -0.64
N SER A 68 -7.94 7.25 0.24
CA SER A 68 -7.04 8.01 1.11
C SER A 68 -6.29 7.16 2.12
N ASP A 69 -6.90 6.11 2.66
CA ASP A 69 -6.27 5.14 3.56
C ASP A 69 -5.12 4.38 2.88
N ARG A 70 -5.32 3.98 1.62
CA ARG A 70 -4.32 3.31 0.79
C ARG A 70 -3.14 4.21 0.46
N ILE A 71 -3.41 5.48 0.21
CA ILE A 71 -2.38 6.51 0.04
C ILE A 71 -1.56 6.64 1.34
N GLN A 72 -2.21 6.74 2.49
CA GLN A 72 -1.52 6.83 3.79
C GLN A 72 -0.64 5.60 4.07
N GLN A 73 -1.13 4.40 3.78
CA GLN A 73 -0.35 3.16 3.94
C GLN A 73 0.92 3.16 3.08
N LEU A 74 0.80 3.50 1.79
CA LEU A 74 1.96 3.60 0.90
C LEU A 74 2.95 4.68 1.38
N ASN A 75 2.45 5.83 1.80
CA ASN A 75 3.29 6.90 2.33
C ASN A 75 4.02 6.50 3.63
N SER A 76 3.40 5.67 4.48
CA SER A 76 4.00 5.22 5.74
C SER A 76 5.29 4.41 5.56
N ILE A 77 5.43 3.74 4.42
CA ILE A 77 6.64 2.97 4.05
C ILE A 77 7.61 3.76 3.18
N GLY A 78 7.35 5.06 2.96
CA GLY A 78 8.18 5.92 2.11
C GLY A 78 7.95 5.71 0.61
N PHE A 79 6.86 5.05 0.21
CA PHE A 79 6.53 4.88 -1.20
C PHE A 79 6.01 6.22 -1.78
N ILE A 80 6.64 6.71 -2.84
CA ILE A 80 6.28 7.98 -3.49
C ILE A 80 5.32 7.71 -4.67
N LEU A 81 4.03 8.00 -4.48
CA LEU A 81 3.00 7.91 -5.53
C LEU A 81 3.06 9.08 -6.54
N GLY A 82 3.55 10.24 -6.11
CA GLY A 82 3.75 11.42 -6.94
C GLY A 82 4.41 12.58 -6.19
N PRO A 83 5.03 13.53 -6.91
CA PRO A 83 5.83 14.60 -6.31
C PRO A 83 5.03 15.59 -5.46
N LEU A 84 3.73 15.75 -5.73
CA LEU A 84 2.87 16.72 -5.04
C LEU A 84 2.46 16.32 -3.62
N GLU A 85 2.49 15.03 -3.27
CA GLU A 85 1.95 14.55 -1.99
C GLU A 85 3.02 14.25 -0.94
N HIS A 86 4.28 14.07 -1.36
CA HIS A 86 5.41 13.97 -0.45
C HIS A 86 5.53 15.22 0.45
N ALA A 87 5.25 16.40 -0.12
CA ALA A 87 5.19 17.66 0.63
C ALA A 87 4.06 17.70 1.69
N TRP A 88 2.93 17.02 1.44
CA TRP A 88 1.83 16.97 2.40
C TRP A 88 2.14 16.05 3.58
N ASN A 89 2.83 14.93 3.36
CA ASN A 89 3.24 14.01 4.44
C ASN A 89 4.29 14.62 5.37
N GLU A 90 5.22 15.40 4.82
CA GLU A 90 6.23 16.11 5.62
C GLU A 90 5.55 17.15 6.53
N HIS A 91 4.59 17.91 5.98
CA HIS A 91 3.78 18.84 6.76
C HIS A 91 2.88 18.13 7.79
N PHE A 92 2.29 16.97 7.46
CA PHE A 92 1.47 16.22 8.40
C PHE A 92 2.29 15.62 9.55
N LYS A 93 3.47 15.05 9.27
CA LYS A 93 4.41 14.58 10.30
C LYS A 93 4.87 15.72 11.21
N GLN A 94 5.16 16.89 10.64
CA GLN A 94 5.47 18.09 11.42
C GLN A 94 4.30 18.51 12.31
N LEU A 95 3.06 18.54 11.78
CA LEU A 95 1.87 18.89 12.56
C LEU A 95 1.61 17.91 13.73
N CYS A 96 1.85 16.62 13.54
CA CYS A 96 1.75 15.63 14.63
C CYS A 96 2.85 15.79 15.69
N ALA A 97 4.04 16.27 15.33
CA ALA A 97 5.14 16.49 16.26
C ALA A 97 4.98 17.74 17.15
N PHE A 98 4.04 18.63 16.82
CA PHE A 98 3.76 19.87 17.55
C PHE A 98 2.66 19.74 18.63
N LYS A 99 2.22 18.52 18.95
CA LYS A 99 1.13 18.27 19.91
C LYS A 99 1.62 17.85 21.29
#